data_AF-A0A7J7N308-F1
#
_entry.id   AF-A0A7J7N308-F1
#
_cell.length_a   1.000
_cell.length_b   1.000
_cell.length_c   1.000
_cell.angle_alpha   90.00
_cell.angle_beta   90.00
_cell.angle_gamma   90.00
#
_symmetry.space_group_name_H-M   'P 1'
#
loop_
_entity.id
_entity.type
_entity.pdbx_description
1 polymer ?
#
loop_
_entity_poly.entity_id
_entity_poly.type
_entity_poly.pdbx_seq_one_letter_code
_entity_poly.pdbx_strand_id
1 'polypeptide(L)'
;MSNPTKIVQLPSIIQNWQSLEDLIFSIYPRLNEVCSRDNEFLTERTILSTHNEDVKAINTVALNMLPGEPIVLLAADKLEEEGIFMRPSSSEMPFLITRRQFPIRMTFAMTINKFQGQSIKYVGIDMTIAVFSHGHLYVTLSRCTSANIINVLFPPNASNYTTNLVYP
;
A
#
# COMPACT_ATOMS: atom_id res chain seq x y z
N MET A 1 22.94 24.82 -14.08
CA MET A 1 21.76 24.36 -13.32
C MET A 1 21.14 23.19 -14.06
N SER A 2 21.52 21.97 -13.69
CA SER A 2 21.16 20.73 -14.39
C SER A 2 19.82 20.22 -13.86
N ASN A 3 18.83 20.15 -14.74
CA ASN A 3 17.49 19.62 -14.49
C ASN A 3 17.59 18.10 -14.24
N PRO A 4 17.40 17.57 -13.01
CA PRO A 4 17.68 16.16 -12.74
C PRO A 4 16.42 15.30 -12.86
N THR A 5 15.60 15.52 -13.89
CA THR A 5 14.49 14.61 -14.19
C THR A 5 15.02 13.44 -15.02
N LYS A 6 15.61 12.45 -14.35
CA LYS A 6 16.03 11.21 -15.03
C LYS A 6 14.79 10.35 -15.28
N ILE A 7 14.42 10.22 -16.55
CA ILE A 7 13.40 9.28 -17.00
C ILE A 7 13.96 7.86 -16.86
N VAL A 8 13.28 7.00 -16.11
CA VAL A 8 13.63 5.60 -15.93
C VAL A 8 12.68 4.74 -16.75
N GLN A 9 13.22 3.98 -17.70
CA GLN A 9 12.47 2.96 -18.42
C GLN A 9 12.45 1.68 -17.60
N LEU A 10 11.27 1.12 -17.37
CA LEU A 10 11.17 -0.20 -16.73
C LEU A 10 11.55 -1.30 -17.73
N PRO A 11 12.27 -2.35 -17.30
CA PRO A 11 12.57 -3.49 -18.15
C PRO A 11 11.27 -4.14 -18.64
N SER A 12 11.27 -4.64 -19.89
CA SER A 12 10.11 -5.31 -20.51
C SER A 12 9.65 -6.60 -19.79
N ILE A 13 10.41 -7.05 -18.78
CA ILE A 13 10.06 -8.18 -17.93
C ILE A 13 8.98 -7.83 -16.90
N ILE A 14 8.77 -6.54 -16.62
CA ILE A 14 7.76 -6.06 -15.67
C ILE A 14 6.42 -5.99 -16.42
N GLN A 15 5.41 -6.67 -15.90
CA GLN A 15 4.08 -6.66 -16.51
C GLN A 15 3.40 -5.31 -16.25
N ASN A 16 2.85 -4.73 -17.33
CA ASN A 16 2.12 -3.47 -17.30
C ASN A 16 0.62 -3.75 -17.33
N TRP A 17 -0.11 -3.20 -16.36
CA TRP A 17 -1.55 -3.30 -16.25
C TRP A 17 -2.20 -1.94 -16.50
N GLN A 18 -3.41 -1.94 -17.08
CA GLN A 18 -4.17 -0.71 -17.36
C GLN A 18 -5.40 -0.54 -16.45
N SER A 19 -5.82 -1.61 -15.77
CA SER A 19 -6.90 -1.59 -14.78
C SER A 19 -6.39 -1.96 -13.40
N LEU A 20 -7.01 -1.36 -12.38
CA LEU A 20 -6.80 -1.72 -10.99
C LEU A 20 -7.23 -3.17 -10.71
N GLU A 21 -8.29 -3.62 -11.37
CA GLU A 21 -8.83 -4.97 -11.19
C GLU A 21 -7.84 -6.00 -11.71
N ASP A 22 -7.26 -5.76 -12.89
CA ASP A 22 -6.26 -6.65 -13.46
C ASP A 22 -4.98 -6.70 -12.60
N LEU A 23 -4.55 -5.57 -12.05
CA LEU A 23 -3.45 -5.54 -11.08
C LEU A 23 -3.79 -6.41 -9.86
N ILE A 24 -4.99 -6.27 -9.29
CA ILE A 24 -5.42 -7.05 -8.13
C ILE A 24 -5.45 -8.54 -8.48
N PHE A 25 -6.00 -8.94 -9.62
CA PHE A 25 -6.02 -10.34 -10.04
C PHE A 25 -4.63 -10.90 -10.38
N SER A 26 -3.71 -10.07 -10.88
CA SER A 26 -2.33 -10.49 -11.14
C SER A 26 -1.60 -10.88 -9.86
N ILE A 27 -1.90 -10.21 -8.74
CA ILE A 27 -1.31 -10.49 -7.43
C ILE A 27 -2.14 -11.56 -6.70
N TYR A 28 -3.46 -11.43 -6.70
CA TYR A 28 -4.41 -12.30 -6.02
C TYR A 28 -5.34 -13.02 -7.03
N PRO A 29 -4.84 -14.01 -7.79
CA PRO A 29 -5.59 -14.63 -8.89
C PRO A 29 -6.84 -15.41 -8.43
N ARG A 30 -6.88 -15.86 -7.18
CA ARG A 30 -7.98 -16.64 -6.60
C ARG A 30 -8.78 -15.86 -5.56
N LEU A 31 -8.78 -14.53 -5.64
CA LEU A 31 -9.43 -13.68 -4.62
C LEU A 31 -10.95 -13.90 -4.54
N ASN A 32 -11.58 -14.19 -5.69
CA ASN A 32 -13.01 -14.45 -5.83
C ASN A 32 -13.41 -15.90 -5.48
N GLU A 33 -12.44 -16.79 -5.22
CA GLU A 33 -12.71 -18.19 -4.92
C GLU A 33 -12.93 -18.42 -3.41
N VAL A 34 -13.86 -19.31 -3.09
CA VAL A 34 -14.16 -19.71 -1.69
C VAL A 34 -13.09 -20.69 -1.15
N CYS A 35 -12.38 -21.41 -2.03
CA CYS A 35 -11.74 -22.69 -1.67
C CYS A 35 -10.21 -22.71 -1.45
N SER A 36 -9.44 -21.64 -1.56
CA SER A 36 -7.97 -21.74 -1.34
C SER A 36 -7.31 -20.41 -0.92
N ARG A 37 -7.77 -19.82 0.17
CA ARG A 37 -7.07 -18.70 0.83
C ARG A 37 -6.27 -19.23 2.01
N ASP A 38 -5.19 -19.94 1.71
CA ASP A 38 -4.23 -20.37 2.73
C ASP A 38 -3.53 -19.14 3.32
N ASN A 39 -3.03 -19.23 4.57
CA ASN A 39 -2.35 -18.10 5.21
C ASN A 39 -1.16 -17.60 4.38
N GLU A 40 -0.41 -18.50 3.74
CA GLU A 40 0.70 -18.15 2.84
C GLU A 40 0.23 -17.37 1.60
N PHE A 41 -0.98 -17.69 1.09
CA PHE A 41 -1.54 -16.99 -0.06
C PHE A 41 -1.71 -15.50 0.23
N LEU A 42 -2.31 -15.15 1.37
CA LEU A 42 -2.60 -13.75 1.72
C LEU A 42 -1.37 -13.00 2.28
N THR A 43 -0.46 -13.69 2.97
CA THR A 43 0.67 -13.03 3.66
C THR A 43 1.86 -12.73 2.76
N GLU A 44 2.04 -13.48 1.67
CA GLU A 44 3.20 -13.33 0.79
C GLU A 44 2.97 -12.40 -0.40
N ARG A 45 1.88 -11.64 -0.36
CA ARG A 45 1.40 -10.81 -1.47
C ARG A 45 1.00 -9.46 -0.95
N THR A 46 1.40 -8.41 -1.66
CA THR A 46 0.90 -7.06 -1.37
C THR A 46 0.86 -6.23 -2.63
N ILE A 47 -0.01 -5.23 -2.62
CA ILE A 47 0.02 -4.10 -3.55
C ILE A 47 0.59 -2.88 -2.81
N LEU A 48 1.42 -2.10 -3.48
CA LEU A 48 2.09 -0.93 -2.94
C LEU A 48 1.61 0.29 -3.69
N SER A 49 1.24 1.34 -2.97
CA SER A 49 0.95 2.65 -3.56
C SER A 49 1.63 3.77 -2.76
N THR A 50 1.69 4.95 -3.35
CA THR A 50 2.34 6.13 -2.75
C THR A 50 1.40 6.83 -1.76
N HIS A 51 0.10 6.91 -2.05
CA HIS A 51 -0.87 7.59 -1.20
C HIS A 51 -1.75 6.64 -0.39
N ASN A 52 -2.14 7.10 0.79
CA ASN A 52 -3.11 6.38 1.62
C ASN A 52 -4.50 6.30 0.96
N GLU A 53 -4.89 7.29 0.16
CA GLU A 53 -6.17 7.27 -0.56
C GLU A 53 -6.20 6.16 -1.63
N ASP A 54 -5.12 6.01 -2.40
CA ASP A 54 -4.99 4.93 -3.38
C ASP A 54 -4.98 3.56 -2.69
N VAL A 55 -4.25 3.43 -1.58
CA VAL A 55 -4.28 2.23 -0.73
C VAL A 55 -5.71 1.93 -0.26
N LYS A 56 -6.49 2.95 0.10
CA LYS A 56 -7.88 2.78 0.52
C LYS A 56 -8.76 2.32 -0.66
N ALA A 57 -8.57 2.91 -1.83
CA ALA A 57 -9.27 2.51 -3.05
C ALA A 57 -8.97 1.04 -3.41
N ILE A 58 -7.69 0.64 -3.47
CA ILE A 58 -7.28 -0.73 -3.76
C ILE A 58 -7.87 -1.71 -2.75
N ASN A 59 -7.73 -1.42 -1.46
CA ASN A 59 -8.29 -2.29 -0.42
C ASN A 59 -9.82 -2.40 -0.53
N THR A 60 -10.52 -1.32 -0.91
CA THR A 60 -11.98 -1.33 -1.09
C THR A 60 -12.36 -2.22 -2.27
N VAL A 61 -11.69 -2.08 -3.42
CA VAL A 61 -11.93 -2.92 -4.59
C VAL A 61 -11.63 -4.39 -4.30
N ALA A 62 -10.49 -4.69 -3.68
CA ALA A 62 -10.12 -6.06 -3.32
C ALA A 62 -11.09 -6.69 -2.31
N LEU A 63 -11.60 -5.93 -1.33
CA LEU A 63 -12.62 -6.42 -0.40
C LEU A 63 -13.94 -6.74 -1.09
N ASN A 64 -14.36 -5.91 -2.05
CA ASN A 64 -15.59 -6.14 -2.82
C ASN A 64 -15.49 -7.35 -3.76
N MET A 65 -14.27 -7.82 -4.06
CA MET A 65 -14.03 -9.04 -4.85
C MET A 65 -14.10 -10.32 -4.01
N LEU A 66 -14.09 -10.23 -2.67
CA LEU A 66 -14.18 -11.40 -1.81
C LEU A 66 -15.60 -11.98 -1.85
N PRO A 67 -15.74 -13.31 -1.93
CA PRO A 67 -17.04 -13.94 -1.81
C PRO A 67 -17.53 -13.92 -0.35
N GLY A 68 -18.82 -13.65 -0.17
CA GLY A 68 -19.51 -13.66 1.12
C GLY A 68 -19.91 -12.26 1.62
N GLU A 69 -20.61 -12.22 2.75
CA GLU A 69 -21.08 -10.98 3.35
C GLU A 69 -19.98 -10.32 4.21
N PRO A 70 -19.83 -8.98 4.15
CA PRO A 70 -18.84 -8.27 4.94
C PRO A 70 -19.19 -8.31 6.43
N ILE A 71 -18.23 -8.75 7.26
CA ILE A 71 -18.36 -8.74 8.72
C ILE A 71 -17.63 -7.51 9.26
N VAL A 72 -18.37 -6.61 9.91
CA VAL A 72 -17.80 -5.41 10.56
C VAL A 72 -17.49 -5.73 12.02
N LEU A 73 -16.20 -5.74 12.37
CA LEU A 73 -15.75 -5.86 13.75
C LEU A 73 -15.63 -4.46 14.37
N LEU A 74 -16.34 -4.22 15.47
CA LEU A 74 -16.31 -2.94 16.19
C LEU A 74 -15.02 -2.82 17.01
N ALA A 75 -14.34 -1.67 16.89
CA ALA A 75 -13.25 -1.26 17.78
C ALA A 75 -13.75 -0.12 18.68
N ALA A 76 -13.22 -0.03 19.91
CA ALA A 76 -13.62 0.98 20.88
C ALA A 76 -12.44 1.86 21.27
N ASP A 77 -12.61 3.17 21.14
CA ASP A 77 -11.71 4.17 21.70
C ASP A 77 -12.26 4.60 23.05
N LYS A 78 -11.43 4.58 24.10
CA LYS A 78 -11.82 5.03 25.44
C LYS A 78 -11.09 6.33 25.77
N LEU A 79 -11.87 7.36 26.09
CA LEU A 79 -11.36 8.58 26.71
C LEU A 79 -11.25 8.34 28.21
N GLU A 80 -10.07 8.56 28.79
CA GLU A 80 -9.93 8.62 30.24
C GLU A 80 -10.08 10.07 30.66
N GLU A 81 -11.25 10.43 31.21
CA GLU A 81 -11.41 11.69 31.93
C GLU A 81 -10.64 11.57 33.24
N GLU A 82 -9.35 11.92 33.22
CA GLU A 82 -8.65 12.19 34.46
C GLU A 82 -9.22 13.48 35.05
N GLY A 83 -9.67 13.38 36.31
CA GLY A 83 -10.26 14.49 37.04
C GLY A 83 -9.41 15.76 36.95
N ILE A 84 -10.11 16.88 36.80
CA ILE A 84 -9.60 18.26 36.68
C ILE A 84 -8.31 18.46 37.50
N PHE A 85 -7.16 18.48 36.82
CA PHE A 85 -5.96 19.12 37.33
C PHE A 85 -5.67 20.36 36.49
N MET A 86 -5.90 21.53 37.09
CA MET A 86 -5.41 22.79 36.56
C MET A 86 -3.88 22.74 36.47
N ARG A 87 -3.34 22.77 35.24
CA ARG A 87 -2.17 23.60 34.89
C ARG A 87 -2.00 23.68 33.36
N PRO A 88 -1.88 24.89 32.78
CA PRO A 88 -1.53 25.08 31.38
C PRO A 88 0.00 25.20 31.25
N SER A 89 0.63 24.24 30.59
CA SER A 89 1.88 24.46 29.86
C SER A 89 1.67 23.98 28.43
N SER A 90 1.90 24.88 27.49
CA SER A 90 1.34 24.92 26.14
C SER A 90 1.85 23.87 25.14
N SER A 91 1.99 22.59 25.51
CA SER A 91 2.46 21.56 24.58
C SER A 91 1.93 20.13 24.77
N GLU A 92 1.06 19.85 25.74
CA GLU A 92 0.59 18.48 25.98
C GLU A 92 -0.94 18.43 26.08
N MET A 93 -1.55 17.53 25.31
CA MET A 93 -3.00 17.37 25.18
C MET A 93 -3.60 16.95 26.53
N PRO A 94 -4.66 17.61 27.05
CA PRO A 94 -5.11 17.49 28.45
C PRO A 94 -5.86 16.20 28.80
N PHE A 95 -5.81 15.18 27.94
CA PHE A 95 -6.48 13.90 28.15
C PHE A 95 -5.66 12.76 27.54
N LEU A 96 -5.68 11.61 28.21
CA LEU A 96 -5.09 10.38 27.72
C LEU A 96 -6.11 9.66 26.83
N ILE A 97 -5.76 9.40 25.56
CA ILE A 97 -6.56 8.55 24.68
C ILE A 97 -5.97 7.15 24.69
N THR A 98 -6.78 6.16 25.09
CA THR A 98 -6.39 4.75 25.00
C THR A 98 -7.20 4.03 23.93
N ARG A 99 -6.53 3.52 22.89
CA ARG A 99 -7.16 2.79 21.78
C ARG A 99 -7.13 1.28 22.04
N ARG A 100 -8.29 0.64 22.10
CA ARG A 100 -8.41 -0.82 22.16
C ARG A 100 -8.86 -1.32 20.78
N GLN A 101 -7.90 -1.80 20.00
CA GLN A 101 -8.14 -2.37 18.68
C GLN A 101 -7.52 -3.77 18.61
N PHE A 102 -8.19 -4.72 17.96
CA PHE A 102 -7.54 -5.99 17.62
C PHE A 102 -6.33 -5.72 16.71
N PRO A 103 -5.17 -6.35 16.93
CA PRO A 103 -3.97 -6.15 16.13
C PRO A 103 -4.07 -6.88 14.77
N ILE A 104 -5.22 -6.79 14.12
CA ILE A 104 -5.50 -7.43 12.83
C ILE A 104 -6.04 -6.38 11.86
N ARG A 105 -5.48 -6.35 10.66
CA ARG A 105 -6.01 -5.60 9.52
C ARG A 105 -5.84 -6.47 8.28
N MET A 106 -6.95 -6.80 7.60
CA MET A 106 -6.83 -7.34 6.24
C MET A 106 -6.42 -6.20 5.33
N THR A 107 -5.18 -6.26 4.83
CA THR A 107 -4.62 -5.25 3.93
C THR A 107 -4.07 -5.94 2.70
N PHE A 108 -4.75 -5.78 1.57
CA PHE A 108 -4.27 -6.17 0.25
C PHE A 108 -3.29 -5.15 -0.31
N ALA A 109 -3.43 -3.89 0.10
CA ALA A 109 -2.53 -2.81 -0.24
C ALA A 109 -1.99 -2.08 0.98
N MET A 110 -0.77 -1.57 0.85
CA MET A 110 -0.09 -0.73 1.83
C MET A 110 0.69 0.39 1.15
N THR A 111 1.07 1.43 1.90
CA THR A 111 1.91 2.49 1.34
C THR A 111 3.37 2.03 1.27
N ILE A 112 4.11 2.51 0.28
CA ILE A 112 5.56 2.24 0.14
C ILE A 112 6.31 2.55 1.45
N ASN A 113 5.95 3.62 2.14
CA ASN A 113 6.57 3.99 3.42
C ASN A 113 6.37 2.93 4.51
N LYS A 114 5.21 2.26 4.53
CA LYS A 114 4.92 1.18 5.50
C LYS A 114 5.60 -0.13 5.13
N PHE A 115 5.96 -0.29 3.86
CA PHE A 115 6.64 -1.49 3.34
C PHE A 115 8.15 -1.49 3.62
N GLN A 116 8.71 -0.36 4.06
CA GLN A 116 10.13 -0.24 4.37
C GLN A 116 10.56 -1.27 5.44
N GLY A 117 11.49 -2.15 5.08
CA GLY A 117 12.03 -3.19 5.97
C GLY A 117 11.31 -4.54 5.91
N GLN A 118 10.27 -4.67 5.08
CA GLN A 118 9.57 -5.94 4.86
C GLN A 118 10.09 -6.64 3.59
N SER A 119 9.98 -7.97 3.55
CA SER A 119 10.29 -8.80 2.38
C SER A 119 9.05 -9.61 2.03
N ILE A 120 8.50 -9.39 0.84
CA ILE A 120 7.27 -10.03 0.35
C ILE A 120 7.59 -10.68 -1.00
N LYS A 121 7.01 -11.86 -1.28
CA LYS A 121 7.29 -12.59 -2.51
C LYS A 121 6.64 -11.88 -3.71
N TYR A 122 5.32 -11.67 -3.71
CA TYR A 122 4.63 -11.07 -4.85
C TYR A 122 4.26 -9.62 -4.57
N VAL A 123 4.66 -8.72 -5.46
CA VAL A 123 4.50 -7.27 -5.24
C VAL A 123 3.85 -6.63 -6.46
N GLY A 124 2.67 -6.05 -6.26
CA GLY A 124 2.05 -5.11 -7.18
C GLY A 124 2.46 -3.69 -6.81
N ILE A 125 2.72 -2.83 -7.78
CA ILE A 125 3.06 -1.42 -7.56
C ILE A 125 2.08 -0.58 -8.37
N ASP A 126 1.32 0.25 -7.69
CA ASP A 126 0.49 1.29 -8.27
C ASP A 126 1.31 2.58 -8.42
N MET A 127 1.53 2.98 -9.69
CA MET A 127 2.21 4.22 -10.07
C MET A 127 1.28 5.14 -10.87
N THR A 128 -0.04 5.03 -10.70
CA THR A 128 -1.02 5.95 -11.32
C THR A 128 -0.75 7.41 -10.96
N ILE A 129 -0.17 7.65 -9.78
CA ILE A 129 0.35 8.94 -9.36
C ILE A 129 1.88 8.86 -9.23
N ALA A 130 2.58 9.85 -9.79
CA ALA A 130 4.03 9.91 -9.76
C ALA A 130 4.58 9.82 -8.33
N VAL A 131 5.69 9.10 -8.17
CA VAL A 131 6.32 8.87 -6.88
C VAL A 131 6.90 10.18 -6.33
N PHE A 132 6.35 10.67 -5.22
CA PHE A 132 6.66 11.99 -4.64
C PHE A 132 8.05 12.09 -4.00
N SER A 133 8.76 10.97 -3.81
CA SER A 133 9.97 10.92 -2.99
C SER A 133 11.12 10.20 -3.70
N HIS A 134 12.32 10.74 -3.52
CA HIS A 134 13.55 10.14 -4.01
C HIS A 134 13.71 8.70 -3.50
N GLY A 135 14.04 7.78 -4.40
CA GLY A 135 14.42 6.42 -4.05
C GLY A 135 13.26 5.49 -3.69
N HIS A 136 12.00 5.92 -3.66
CA HIS A 136 10.87 5.03 -3.36
C HIS A 136 10.72 3.89 -4.38
N LEU A 137 10.82 4.18 -5.67
CA LEU A 137 10.81 3.14 -6.70
C LEU A 137 12.00 2.19 -6.54
N TYR A 138 13.19 2.73 -6.27
CA TYR A 138 14.40 1.93 -6.04
C TYR A 138 14.27 1.04 -4.79
N VAL A 139 13.80 1.60 -3.68
CA VAL A 139 13.56 0.89 -2.43
C VAL A 139 12.57 -0.23 -2.68
N THR A 140 11.44 0.04 -3.33
CA THR A 140 10.44 -0.99 -3.64
C THR A 140 11.02 -2.11 -4.50
N LEU A 141 11.67 -1.77 -5.62
CA LEU A 141 12.24 -2.79 -6.52
C LEU A 141 13.38 -3.59 -5.86
N SER A 142 14.20 -2.97 -5.02
CA SER A 142 15.29 -3.66 -4.30
C SER A 142 14.82 -4.70 -3.30
N ARG A 143 13.55 -4.64 -2.89
CA ARG A 143 12.94 -5.56 -1.91
C ARG A 143 12.18 -6.70 -2.58
N CYS A 144 11.96 -6.63 -3.88
CA CYS A 144 11.40 -7.72 -4.65
C CYS A 144 12.47 -8.78 -4.90
N THR A 145 12.16 -10.04 -4.59
CA THR A 145 13.11 -11.16 -4.70
C THR A 145 13.31 -11.63 -6.15
N SER A 146 12.39 -11.31 -7.06
CA SER A 146 12.50 -11.58 -8.50
C SER A 146 11.79 -10.50 -9.30
N ALA A 147 12.28 -10.21 -10.51
CA ALA A 147 11.66 -9.23 -11.41
C ALA A 147 10.37 -9.76 -12.06
N ASN A 148 10.24 -11.09 -12.21
CA ASN A 148 9.09 -11.74 -12.87
C ASN A 148 7.79 -11.68 -12.06
N ILE A 149 7.88 -11.28 -10.79
CA ILE A 149 6.76 -11.22 -9.84
C ILE A 149 6.41 -9.78 -9.47
N ILE A 150 6.98 -8.81 -10.20
CA ILE A 150 6.70 -7.38 -10.06
C ILE A 150 5.68 -6.99 -11.13
N ASN A 151 4.49 -6.60 -10.67
CA ASN A 151 3.43 -6.09 -11.52
C ASN A 151 3.30 -4.59 -11.30
N VAL A 152 3.23 -3.79 -12.36
CA VAL A 152 3.17 -2.33 -12.26
C VAL A 152 1.95 -1.81 -13.01
N LEU A 153 1.18 -0.97 -12.33
CA LEU A 153 0.08 -0.21 -12.91
C LEU A 153 0.56 1.21 -13.24
N PHE A 154 0.42 1.59 -14.51
CA PHE A 154 0.76 2.93 -15.00
C PHE A 154 -0.49 3.79 -15.19
N PRO A 155 -0.35 5.12 -15.25
CA PRO A 155 -1.45 6.01 -15.61
C PRO A 155 -2.00 5.66 -17.00
N PRO A 156 -3.31 5.85 -17.25
CA PRO A 156 -3.89 5.63 -18.57
C PRO A 156 -3.18 6.52 -19.60
N ASN A 157 -2.72 5.92 -20.70
CA ASN A 157 -1.92 6.54 -21.77
C ASN A 157 -0.44 6.85 -21.44
N ALA A 158 0.07 6.42 -20.28
CA ALA A 158 1.50 6.53 -20.00
C ALA A 158 2.30 5.43 -20.71
N SER A 159 3.51 5.79 -21.17
CA SER A 159 4.50 4.84 -21.66
C SER A 159 5.23 4.18 -20.47
N ASN A 160 5.97 3.08 -20.68
CA ASN A 160 6.66 2.29 -19.64
C ASN A 160 7.83 3.03 -18.93
N TYR A 161 7.70 4.34 -18.76
CA TYR A 161 8.68 5.24 -18.17
C TYR A 161 8.09 5.92 -16.95
N THR A 162 8.94 6.16 -15.96
CA THR A 162 8.60 6.93 -14.77
C THR A 162 9.70 7.93 -14.47
N THR A 163 9.34 9.12 -14.01
CA THR A 163 10.29 10.16 -13.63
C THR A 163 10.85 9.86 -12.24
N ASN A 164 12.17 9.64 -12.15
CA ASN A 164 12.85 9.58 -10.88
C ASN A 164 13.23 11.00 -10.44
N LEU A 165 12.55 11.51 -9.41
CA LEU A 165 12.83 12.82 -8.82
C LEU A 165 14.03 12.70 -7.86
N VAL A 166 15.19 13.19 -8.29
CA VAL A 166 16.40 13.29 -7.45
C VAL A 166 16.57 14.74 -7.01
N TYR A 167 16.42 15.01 -5.71
CA TYR A 167 16.80 16.31 -5.13
C TYR A 167 18.32 16.32 -4.89
N PRO A 168 19.04 17.41 -5.27
CA PRO A 168 20.48 17.56 -5.05
C PRO A 168 20.83 17.73 -3.56
#